data_AF-A0A4R0N531-F1
#
_entry.id   AF-A0A4R0N531-F1
#
_cell.length_a   1.000
_cell.length_b   1.000
_cell.length_c   1.000
_cell.angle_alpha   90.00
_cell.angle_beta   90.00
_cell.angle_gamma   90.00
#
_symmetry.space_group_name_H-M   'P 1'
#
loop_
_entity.id
_entity.type
_entity.pdbx_description
1 polymer ?
#
loop_
_entity_poly.entity_id
_entity_poly.type
_entity_poly.pdbx_seq_one_letter_code
_entity_poly.pdbx_strand_id
1 'polypeptide(L)'
;MELRIFQTDVAKMFSVSEDCITYWENNRSKPQINHYPRIIQFLGYFPFELDTSTIKGQIKAYRYVNGLSQKRFAMLMNADPVTVRLWENGERSLSMLKNLKLKELLETTDFARSQNLNGKDK
;
A
#
# COMPACT_ATOMS: atom_id res chain seq x y z
N MET A 1 -8.10 19.02 -0.82
CA MET A 1 -9.27 18.96 0.08
C MET A 1 -8.77 19.12 1.50
N GLU A 2 -9.33 20.05 2.25
CA GLU A 2 -9.01 20.23 3.67
C GLU A 2 -10.16 19.61 4.47
N LEU A 3 -9.91 18.47 5.11
CA LEU A 3 -10.88 17.86 6.02
C LEU A 3 -10.92 18.74 7.28
N ARG A 4 -12.08 19.31 7.60
CA ARG A 4 -12.28 20.14 8.80
C ARG A 4 -12.33 19.29 10.08
N ILE A 5 -11.29 18.49 10.31
CA ILE A 5 -11.15 17.60 11.46
C ILE A 5 -9.82 17.87 12.16
N PHE A 6 -9.78 17.67 13.47
CA PHE A 6 -8.57 17.91 14.26
C PHE A 6 -7.61 16.72 14.14
N GLN A 7 -6.30 16.97 14.26
CA GLN A 7 -5.26 15.93 14.32
C GLN A 7 -5.55 14.91 15.42
N THR A 8 -6.12 15.35 16.55
CA THR A 8 -6.57 14.47 17.65
C THR A 8 -7.66 13.49 17.24
N ASP A 9 -8.58 13.88 16.36
CA ASP A 9 -9.65 12.99 15.89
C ASP A 9 -9.10 11.99 14.87
N VAL A 10 -8.20 12.43 13.99
CA VAL A 10 -7.45 11.52 13.10
C VAL A 10 -6.65 10.53 13.94
N ALA A 11 -5.93 10.96 14.96
CA ALA A 11 -5.15 10.08 15.82
C ALA A 11 -6.01 8.96 16.45
N LYS A 12 -7.21 9.29 16.94
CA LYS A 12 -8.19 8.32 17.45
C LYS A 12 -8.63 7.33 16.37
N MET A 13 -8.97 7.82 15.17
CA MET A 13 -9.36 6.96 14.04
C MET A 13 -8.24 5.97 13.68
N PHE A 14 -6.98 6.40 13.79
CA PHE A 14 -5.80 5.60 13.45
C PHE A 14 -5.24 4.79 14.62
N SER A 15 -5.79 4.98 15.83
CA SER A 15 -5.32 4.35 17.07
C SER A 15 -3.82 4.62 17.33
N VAL A 16 -3.39 5.86 17.08
CA VAL A 16 -2.02 6.36 17.28
C VAL A 16 -2.04 7.61 18.16
N SER A 17 -0.88 8.10 18.58
CA SER A 17 -0.80 9.41 19.26
C SER A 17 -0.99 10.55 18.27
N GLU A 18 -1.43 11.71 18.78
CA GLU A 18 -1.50 12.95 18.00
C GLU A 18 -0.15 13.30 17.37
N ASP A 19 0.94 13.18 18.14
CA ASP A 19 2.30 13.38 17.65
C ASP A 19 2.63 12.53 16.41
N CYS A 20 2.10 11.29 16.30
CA CYS A 20 2.31 10.49 15.10
C CYS A 20 1.71 11.17 13.87
N ILE A 21 0.48 11.67 13.98
CA ILE A 21 -0.21 12.38 12.89
C ILE A 21 0.56 13.65 12.54
N THR A 22 0.90 14.47 13.56
CA THR A 22 1.67 15.70 13.36
C THR A 22 3.00 15.41 12.67
N TYR A 23 3.70 14.34 13.04
CA TYR A 23 4.98 13.97 12.42
C TYR A 23 4.81 13.44 10.99
N TRP A 24 3.74 12.71 10.69
CA TRP A 24 3.46 12.26 9.32
C TRP A 24 3.15 13.43 8.40
N GLU A 25 2.29 14.36 8.84
CA GLU A 25 1.91 15.55 8.06
C GLU A 25 3.11 16.49 7.82
N ASN A 26 4.00 16.63 8.81
CA ASN A 26 5.20 17.45 8.69
C ASN A 26 6.40 16.72 8.07
N ASN A 27 6.22 15.52 7.51
CA ASN A 27 7.29 14.70 6.94
C ASN A 27 8.46 14.40 7.91
N ARG A 28 8.22 14.46 9.23
CA ARG A 28 9.21 14.13 10.26
C ARG A 28 9.37 12.62 10.47
N SER A 29 8.31 11.86 10.18
CA SER A 29 8.37 10.40 10.12
C SER A 29 7.41 9.87 9.04
N LYS A 30 7.59 8.60 8.63
CA LYS A 30 6.68 7.92 7.70
C LYS A 30 5.79 6.93 8.48
N PRO A 31 4.50 6.80 8.13
CA PRO A 31 3.66 5.76 8.71
C PRO A 31 4.24 4.38 8.40
N GLN A 32 4.07 3.44 9.33
CA GLN A 32 4.36 2.03 9.03
C GLN A 32 3.33 1.48 8.05
N ILE A 33 3.73 0.48 7.26
CA ILE A 33 2.93 -0.06 6.15
C ILE A 33 1.56 -0.61 6.59
N ASN A 34 1.45 -1.09 7.82
CA ASN A 34 0.17 -1.55 8.41
C ASN A 34 -0.87 -0.43 8.55
N HIS A 35 -0.45 0.84 8.60
CA HIS A 35 -1.35 2.00 8.63
C HIS A 35 -1.82 2.41 7.22
N TYR A 36 -1.11 2.02 6.16
CA TYR A 36 -1.41 2.44 4.79
C TYR A 36 -2.84 2.12 4.34
N PRO A 37 -3.44 0.95 4.62
CA PRO A 37 -4.82 0.67 4.25
C PRO A 37 -5.80 1.67 4.86
N ARG A 38 -5.59 2.03 6.14
CA ARG A 38 -6.43 3.00 6.83
C ARG A 38 -6.21 4.42 6.29
N ILE A 39 -4.97 4.77 5.92
CA ILE A 39 -4.64 6.05 5.26
C ILE A 39 -5.37 6.15 3.92
N ILE A 40 -5.27 5.12 3.08
CA ILE A 40 -5.91 5.05 1.76
C ILE A 40 -7.44 5.16 1.92
N GLN A 41 -8.02 4.42 2.87
CA GLN A 41 -9.45 4.47 3.15
C GLN A 41 -9.90 5.87 3.62
N PHE A 42 -9.14 6.49 4.52
CA PHE A 42 -9.42 7.80 5.07
C PHE A 42 -9.31 8.91 4.01
N LEU A 43 -8.29 8.85 3.16
CA LEU A 43 -8.09 9.83 2.08
C LEU A 43 -9.06 9.62 0.91
N GLY A 44 -9.57 8.40 0.73
CA GLY A 44 -10.44 8.04 -0.39
C GLY A 44 -9.70 7.85 -1.72
N TYR A 45 -8.36 7.92 -1.74
CA TYR A 45 -7.51 7.70 -2.91
C TYR A 45 -6.17 7.06 -2.52
N PHE A 46 -5.40 6.61 -3.50
CA PHE A 46 -4.07 6.03 -3.28
C PHE A 46 -2.97 7.11 -3.30
N PRO A 47 -2.34 7.48 -2.15
CA PRO A 47 -1.48 8.66 -2.06
C PRO A 47 0.00 8.40 -2.38
N PHE A 48 0.34 7.28 -3.04
CA PHE A 48 1.72 6.91 -3.32
C PHE A 48 2.00 6.94 -4.81
N GLU A 49 3.10 7.59 -5.19
CA GLU A 49 3.57 7.62 -6.57
C GLU A 49 4.24 6.28 -6.92
N LEU A 50 3.51 5.41 -7.61
CA LEU A 50 3.99 4.11 -8.07
C LEU A 50 3.54 3.88 -9.51
N ASP A 51 4.45 3.37 -10.34
CA ASP A 51 4.13 2.94 -11.70
C ASP A 51 3.54 1.52 -11.71
N THR A 52 2.22 1.43 -11.62
CA THR A 52 1.46 0.17 -11.62
C THR A 52 1.41 -0.54 -12.98
N SER A 53 1.97 0.06 -14.04
CA SER A 53 2.21 -0.64 -15.31
C SER A 53 3.36 -1.66 -15.20
N THR A 54 4.23 -1.48 -14.20
CA THR A 54 5.36 -2.36 -13.94
C THR A 54 5.07 -3.38 -12.83
N ILE A 55 5.68 -4.56 -12.93
CA ILE A 55 5.61 -5.59 -11.89
C ILE A 55 6.05 -5.06 -10.51
N LYS A 56 7.13 -4.28 -10.45
CA LYS A 56 7.62 -3.67 -9.20
C LYS A 56 6.55 -2.77 -8.55
N GLY A 57 5.83 -1.99 -9.36
CA GLY A 57 4.78 -1.10 -8.88
C GLY A 57 3.53 -1.86 -8.48
N GLN A 58 3.15 -2.90 -9.21
CA GLN A 58 2.03 -3.78 -8.86
C GLN A 58 2.25 -4.46 -7.50
N ILE A 59 3.44 -5.01 -7.26
CA ILE A 59 3.79 -5.64 -5.98
C ILE A 59 3.68 -4.62 -4.83
N LYS A 60 4.27 -3.42 -5.00
CA LYS A 60 4.21 -2.36 -3.99
C LYS A 60 2.79 -1.88 -3.73
N ALA A 61 2.02 -1.62 -4.78
CA ALA A 61 0.64 -1.17 -4.69
C ALA A 61 -0.21 -2.20 -3.94
N TYR A 62 -0.12 -3.47 -4.31
CA TYR A 62 -0.83 -4.54 -3.62
C TYR A 62 -0.46 -4.60 -2.14
N ARG A 63 0.84 -4.52 -1.82
CA ARG A 63 1.32 -4.50 -0.43
C ARG A 63 0.81 -3.30 0.36
N TYR A 64 0.75 -2.12 -0.26
CA TYR A 64 0.34 -0.88 0.41
C TYR A 64 -1.16 -0.86 0.69
N VAL A 65 -1.96 -1.27 -0.30
CA VAL A 65 -3.41 -1.42 -0.15
C VAL A 65 -3.77 -2.43 0.95
N ASN A 66 -2.99 -3.50 1.09
CA ASN A 66 -3.24 -4.57 2.05
C ASN A 66 -2.41 -4.46 3.35
N GLY A 67 -1.59 -3.43 3.51
CA GLY A 67 -0.77 -3.19 4.70
C GLY A 67 0.24 -4.31 5.00
N LEU A 68 0.73 -4.97 3.96
CA LEU A 68 1.62 -6.13 4.08
C LEU A 68 3.07 -5.68 4.21
N SER A 69 3.84 -6.27 5.11
CA SER A 69 5.31 -6.18 5.10
C SER A 69 5.91 -7.08 4.02
N GLN A 70 7.18 -6.86 3.64
CA GLN A 70 7.81 -7.67 2.56
C GLN A 70 7.79 -9.14 2.94
N LYS A 71 8.04 -9.43 4.21
CA LYS A 71 7.93 -10.77 4.80
C LYS A 71 6.53 -11.37 4.66
N ARG A 72 5.46 -10.62 4.98
CA ARG A 72 4.08 -11.12 4.83
C ARG A 72 3.71 -11.38 3.38
N PHE A 73 4.10 -10.50 2.48
CA PHE A 73 3.90 -10.71 1.04
C PHE A 73 4.71 -11.90 0.50
N ALA A 74 5.93 -12.11 0.99
CA ALA A 74 6.75 -13.26 0.62
C ALA A 74 6.09 -14.59 1.01
N MET A 75 5.50 -14.67 2.22
CA MET A 75 4.71 -15.83 2.64
C MET A 75 3.51 -16.07 1.72
N LEU A 76 2.74 -15.02 1.40
CA LEU A 76 1.65 -15.08 0.43
C LEU A 76 2.14 -15.61 -0.92
N MET A 77 3.29 -15.14 -1.41
CA MET A 77 3.86 -15.56 -2.68
C MET A 77 4.61 -16.90 -2.63
N ASN A 78 4.73 -17.56 -1.47
CA ASN A 78 5.60 -18.71 -1.23
C ASN A 78 7.03 -18.45 -1.77
N ALA A 79 7.64 -17.34 -1.31
CA ALA A 79 8.96 -16.87 -1.71
C ALA A 79 9.75 -16.38 -0.48
N ASP A 80 11.04 -16.14 -0.67
CA ASP A 80 11.89 -15.54 0.36
C ASP A 80 11.72 -13.99 0.40
N PRO A 81 11.74 -13.35 1.58
CA PRO A 81 11.63 -11.88 1.69
C PRO A 81 12.68 -11.11 0.88
N VAL A 82 13.91 -11.63 0.78
CA VAL A 82 14.98 -11.05 -0.06
C VAL A 82 14.56 -11.09 -1.53
N THR A 83 13.95 -12.19 -1.96
CA THR A 83 13.45 -12.30 -3.34
C THR A 83 12.37 -11.26 -3.64
N VAL A 84 11.47 -10.98 -2.70
CA VAL A 84 10.48 -9.89 -2.84
C VAL A 84 11.17 -8.53 -2.95
N ARG A 85 12.18 -8.24 -2.11
CA ARG A 85 12.95 -7.00 -2.22
C ARG A 85 13.60 -6.85 -3.60
N LEU A 86 14.18 -7.92 -4.14
CA LEU A 86 14.77 -7.90 -5.49
C LEU A 86 13.72 -7.63 -6.58
N TRP A 87 12.52 -8.19 -6.47
CA TRP A 87 11.40 -7.90 -7.39
C TRP A 87 10.98 -6.43 -7.31
N GLU A 88 10.86 -5.87 -6.10
CA GLU A 88 10.46 -4.47 -5.89
C GLU A 88 11.52 -3.45 -6.34
N ASN A 89 12.78 -3.88 -6.41
CA ASN A 89 13.89 -3.09 -6.94
C ASN A 89 14.10 -3.28 -8.45
N GLY A 90 13.43 -4.26 -9.08
CA GLY A 90 13.66 -4.62 -10.48
C GLY A 90 14.96 -5.38 -10.73
N GLU A 91 15.62 -5.86 -9.68
CA GLU A 91 16.87 -6.65 -9.75
C GLU A 91 16.61 -8.12 -10.11
N ARG A 92 15.34 -8.56 -10.05
CA ARG A 92 14.92 -9.91 -10.41
C ARG A 92 13.54 -9.90 -11.05
N SER A 93 13.35 -10.71 -12.09
CA SER A 93 12.04 -10.95 -12.71
C SER A 93 11.25 -12.03 -11.98
N LEU A 94 9.92 -11.94 -12.02
CA LEU A 94 9.04 -13.03 -11.59
C LEU A 94 9.14 -14.20 -12.58
N SER A 95 9.23 -15.43 -12.08
CA SER A 95 8.92 -16.62 -12.89
C SER A 95 7.45 -16.63 -13.32
N MET A 96 7.11 -17.39 -14.36
CA MET A 96 5.74 -17.53 -14.87
C MET A 96 4.73 -17.88 -13.75
N LEU A 97 5.04 -18.88 -12.91
CA LEU A 97 4.16 -19.29 -11.80
C LEU A 97 3.91 -18.17 -10.79
N LYS A 98 4.94 -17.37 -10.47
CA LYS A 98 4.79 -16.23 -9.56
C LYS A 98 4.02 -15.09 -10.21
N ASN A 99 4.15 -14.90 -11.52
CA ASN A 99 3.38 -13.90 -12.25
C ASN A 99 1.88 -14.24 -12.26
N LEU A 100 1.52 -15.51 -12.52
CA LEU A 100 0.14 -15.98 -12.45
C LEU A 100 -0.47 -15.77 -11.06
N LYS A 101 0.28 -16.15 -10.01
CA LYS A 101 -0.15 -15.93 -8.63
C LYS A 101 -0.32 -14.45 -8.29
N LEU A 102 0.57 -13.57 -8.78
CA LEU A 102 0.40 -12.13 -8.59
C LEU A 102 -0.89 -11.63 -9.25
N LYS A 103 -1.22 -12.07 -10.47
CA LYS A 103 -2.47 -11.70 -11.14
C LYS A 103 -3.71 -12.11 -10.36
N GLU A 104 -3.73 -13.34 -9.84
CA GLU A 104 -4.81 -13.83 -8.97
C GLU A 104 -4.99 -12.93 -7.72
N LEU A 105 -3.89 -12.53 -7.07
CA LEU A 105 -3.94 -11.61 -5.94
C LEU A 105 -4.47 -10.22 -6.34
N LEU A 106 -4.09 -9.71 -7.51
CA LEU A 106 -4.56 -8.41 -8.01
C LEU A 106 -6.05 -8.44 -8.39
N GLU A 107 -6.57 -9.59 -8.82
CA GLU A 107 -8.00 -9.77 -9.12
C GLU A 107 -8.87 -9.90 -7.87
N THR A 108 -8.27 -10.08 -6.70
CA THR A 108 -9.01 -10.21 -5.44
C THR A 108 -9.76 -8.91 -5.12
N THR A 109 -11.01 -9.03 -4.66
CA THR A 109 -12.01 -7.94 -4.54
C THR A 109 -11.52 -6.68 -3.81
N ASP A 110 -10.62 -6.82 -2.83
CA ASP A 110 -10.12 -5.70 -2.03
C ASP A 110 -9.16 -4.79 -2.82
N PHE A 111 -8.34 -5.36 -3.73
CA PHE A 111 -7.46 -4.56 -4.58
C PHE A 111 -8.26 -3.86 -5.69
N ALA A 112 -9.19 -4.56 -6.33
CA ALA A 112 -10.03 -4.01 -7.39
C ALA A 112 -10.86 -2.81 -6.92
N ARG A 113 -11.43 -2.85 -5.70
CA ARG A 113 -12.14 -1.70 -5.11
C ARG A 113 -11.23 -0.51 -4.86
N SER A 114 -10.00 -0.73 -4.39
CA SER A 114 -9.04 0.35 -4.13
C SER A 114 -8.58 1.10 -5.39
N GLN A 115 -8.52 0.42 -6.54
CA GLN A 115 -8.16 1.03 -7.83
C GLN A 115 -9.34 1.79 -8.45
N ASN A 116 -10.58 1.33 -8.23
CA ASN A 116 -11.79 2.00 -8.72
C ASN A 116 -12.10 3.32 -8.01
N LEU A 117 -11.49 3.61 -6.85
CA LEU A 117 -11.57 4.92 -6.19
C LEU A 117 -10.74 6.00 -6.90
N ASN A 118 -9.81 5.63 -7.79
CA ASN A 118 -9.06 6.56 -8.63
C ASN A 118 -9.74 6.84 -9.98
N GLY A 119 -10.97 6.32 -10.18
CA GLY A 119 -11.63 6.27 -11.48
C GLY A 119 -13.08 6.75 -11.44
N LYS A 120 -13.32 7.97 -10.94
CA LYS A 120 -14.46 8.81 -11.34
C LYS A 120 -14.21 10.26 -10.92
N ASP A 121 -14.53 11.16 -11.85
CA ASP A 121 -14.53 12.62 -11.78
C ASP A 121 -13.26 13.30 -12.36
N LYS A 122 -13.14 13.19 -13.69
CA LYS A 122 -12.82 14.34 -14.54
C LYS A 122 -14.13 15.07 -14.85
#